data_AF-A0A852VJS7-F1
#
_entry.id   AF-A0A852VJS7-F1
#
_cell.length_a   1.000
_cell.length_b   1.000
_cell.length_c   1.000
_cell.angle_alpha   90.00
_cell.angle_beta   90.00
_cell.angle_gamma   90.00
#
_symmetry.space_group_name_H-M   'P 1'
#
loop_
_entity.id
_entity.type
_entity.pdbx_description
1 polymer ?
#
loop_
_entity_poly.entity_id
_entity_poly.type
_entity_poly.pdbx_seq_one_letter_code
_entity_poly.pdbx_strand_id
1 'polypeptide(L)'
;MTIDQTVADVFDETIKALTILDLNKLQTLEERIAALAKYSIVCSKGSLSSILAKRHLLELILRNLESNLATLHRLHGRDMRDQWAH
;
A
#
# COMPACT_ATOMS: atom_id res chain seq x y z
N MET A 1 6.58 -14.92 18.69
CA MET A 1 6.48 -13.80 17.73
C MET A 1 5.67 -12.71 18.42
N THR A 2 6.18 -11.48 18.50
CA THR A 2 5.43 -10.36 19.14
C THR A 2 4.47 -9.73 18.13
N ILE A 3 3.38 -9.13 18.63
CA ILE A 3 2.40 -8.43 17.78
C ILE A 3 3.11 -7.31 16.99
N ASP A 4 4.05 -6.60 17.61
CA ASP A 4 4.89 -5.57 16.97
C ASP A 4 5.64 -6.09 15.73
N GLN A 5 6.27 -7.26 15.84
CA GLN A 5 6.98 -7.87 14.71
C GLN A 5 6.00 -8.22 13.60
N THR A 6 4.83 -8.75 13.96
CA THR A 6 3.78 -9.12 12.99
C THR A 6 3.30 -7.90 12.20
N VAL A 7 3.11 -6.76 12.87
CA VAL A 7 2.74 -5.49 12.23
C VAL A 7 3.86 -5.00 11.30
N ALA A 8 5.11 -5.03 11.78
CA ALA A 8 6.26 -4.62 11.00
C ALA A 8 6.45 -5.48 9.74
N ASP A 9 6.20 -6.80 9.83
CA ASP A 9 6.28 -7.74 8.71
C ASP A 9 5.16 -7.50 7.69
N VAL A 10 3.93 -7.25 8.16
CA VAL A 10 2.81 -6.92 7.27
C VAL A 10 3.06 -5.62 6.50
N PHE A 11 3.64 -4.60 7.15
CA PHE A 11 4.05 -3.39 6.44
C PHE A 11 5.12 -3.67 5.38
N ASP A 12 6.15 -4.44 5.69
CA ASP A 12 7.21 -4.77 4.73
C ASP A 12 6.68 -5.58 3.53
N GLU A 13 5.83 -6.57 3.79
CA GLU A 13 5.19 -7.37 2.75
C GLU A 13 4.29 -6.49 1.86
N THR A 14 3.57 -5.53 2.45
CA THR A 14 2.70 -4.62 1.69
C THR A 14 3.50 -3.66 0.83
N ILE A 15 4.58 -3.08 1.35
CA ILE A 15 5.50 -2.23 0.57
C ILE A 15 6.08 -3.01 -0.62
N LYS A 16 6.54 -4.25 -0.38
CA LYS A 16 7.08 -5.10 -1.45
C LYS A 16 6.03 -5.40 -2.51
N ALA A 17 4.83 -5.82 -2.10
CA ALA A 17 3.75 -6.16 -3.02
C ALA A 17 3.29 -4.95 -3.85
N LEU A 18 3.17 -3.76 -3.24
CA LEU A 18 2.84 -2.51 -3.96
C LEU A 18 3.92 -2.12 -4.97
N THR A 19 5.20 -2.31 -4.63
CA THR A 19 6.32 -1.94 -5.52
C THR A 19 6.31 -2.73 -6.83
N ILE A 20 5.87 -3.98 -6.80
CA ILE A 20 5.79 -4.85 -7.99
C ILE A 20 4.37 -5.02 -8.52
N LEU A 21 3.39 -4.31 -7.93
CA LEU A 21 1.95 -4.42 -8.25
C LEU A 21 1.41 -5.86 -8.20
N ASP A 22 1.82 -6.64 -7.20
CA ASP A 22 1.32 -8.02 -6.99
C ASP A 22 -0.07 -7.99 -6.33
N LEU A 23 -1.11 -7.96 -7.15
CA LEU A 23 -2.51 -7.88 -6.72
C LEU A 23 -2.95 -9.06 -5.85
N ASN A 24 -2.49 -10.27 -6.15
CA ASN A 24 -2.86 -11.48 -5.39
C ASN A 24 -2.30 -11.42 -3.98
N LYS A 25 -1.04 -10.96 -3.87
CA LYS A 25 -0.40 -10.77 -2.57
C LYS A 25 -1.06 -9.64 -1.77
N LEU A 26 -1.44 -8.55 -2.44
CA LEU A 26 -2.15 -7.42 -1.80
C LEU A 26 -3.51 -7.84 -1.25
N GLN A 27 -4.28 -8.66 -1.97
CA GLN A 27 -5.56 -9.18 -1.49
C GLN A 27 -5.37 -10.06 -0.24
N THR A 28 -4.36 -10.95 -0.26
CA THR A 28 -4.03 -11.78 0.92
C THR A 28 -3.59 -10.93 2.11
N LEU A 29 -2.88 -9.82 1.87
CA LEU A 29 -2.42 -8.91 2.91
C LEU A 29 -3.58 -8.09 3.51
N GLU A 30 -4.58 -7.73 2.71
CA GLU A 30 -5.79 -7.05 3.18
C GLU A 30 -6.51 -7.88 4.27
N GLU A 31 -6.69 -9.19 4.03
CA GLU A 31 -7.29 -10.09 5.01
C GLU A 31 -6.49 -10.17 6.31
N ARG A 32 -5.15 -10.21 6.20
CA ARG A 32 -4.23 -10.21 7.36
C ARG A 32 -4.30 -8.90 8.14
N ILE A 33 -4.37 -7.76 7.46
CA ILE A 33 -4.53 -6.45 8.08
C ILE A 33 -5.86 -6.36 8.81
N ALA A 34 -6.96 -6.81 8.17
CA ALA A 34 -8.28 -6.83 8.79
C ALA A 34 -8.34 -7.73 10.03
N ALA A 35 -7.64 -8.86 10.02
CA ALA A 35 -7.50 -9.72 11.19
C ALA A 35 -6.71 -9.02 12.31
N LEU A 36 -5.60 -8.35 11.98
CA LEU A 36 -4.79 -7.61 12.96
C LEU A 36 -5.55 -6.43 13.58
N ALA A 37 -6.38 -5.73 12.80
CA ALA A 37 -7.17 -4.58 13.26
C ALA A 37 -8.21 -4.95 14.33
N LYS A 38 -8.61 -6.23 14.43
CA LYS A 38 -9.51 -6.73 15.47
C LYS A 38 -8.83 -6.83 16.85
N TYR A 39 -7.50 -6.80 16.90
CA TYR A 39 -6.75 -6.85 18.14
C TYR A 39 -6.28 -5.44 18.54
N SER A 40 -6.34 -5.13 19.84
CA SER A 40 -5.73 -3.90 20.36
C SER A 40 -4.20 -4.05 20.33
N ILE A 41 -3.58 -3.51 19.28
CA ILE A 41 -2.14 -3.56 19.07
C ILE A 41 -1.48 -2.54 20.01
N VAL A 42 -0.77 -3.03 21.03
CA VAL A 42 0.06 -2.21 21.92
C VAL A 42 1.51 -2.35 21.47
N CYS A 43 2.02 -1.34 20.76
CA CYS A 43 3.40 -1.32 20.31
C CYS A 43 4.37 -0.93 21.43
N SER A 44 5.46 -1.66 21.56
CA SER A 44 6.58 -1.25 22.40
C SER A 44 7.25 0.04 21.88
N LYS A 45 7.84 0.82 22.78
CA LYS A 45 8.47 2.11 22.44
C LYS A 45 9.62 1.97 21.42
N GLY A 46 10.29 0.81 21.40
CA GLY A 46 11.37 0.50 20.47
C GLY A 46 10.91 0.13 19.06
N SER A 47 9.73 -0.49 18.91
CA SER A 47 9.17 -0.86 17.59
C SER A 47 8.36 0.27 16.95
N LEU A 48 7.84 1.20 17.76
CA LEU A 48 6.98 2.29 17.30
C LEU A 48 7.62 3.16 16.21
N SER A 49 8.90 3.53 16.36
CA SER A 49 9.60 4.36 15.37
C SER A 49 9.73 3.64 14.01
N SER A 50 10.02 2.35 14.02
CA SER A 50 10.10 1.52 12.81
C SER A 50 8.73 1.40 12.13
N ILE A 51 7.68 1.12 12.91
CA ILE A 51 6.31 1.02 12.40
C ILE A 51 5.86 2.35 11.79
N LEU A 52 6.15 3.48 12.44
CA LEU A 52 5.82 4.82 11.92
C LEU A 52 6.56 5.13 10.61
N ALA A 53 7.85 4.79 10.52
CA ALA A 53 8.63 5.00 9.30
C ALA A 53 8.07 4.18 8.14
N LYS A 54 7.73 2.90 8.39
CA LYS A 54 7.10 2.03 7.38
C LYS A 54 5.74 2.55 6.94
N ARG A 55 4.93 3.07 7.88
CA ARG A 55 3.66 3.72 7.57
C ARG A 55 3.84 4.93 6.65
N HIS A 56 4.79 5.81 6.95
CA HIS A 56 5.06 6.99 6.10
C HIS A 56 5.48 6.60 4.68
N LEU A 57 6.32 5.56 4.56
CA LEU A 57 6.72 5.03 3.27
C LEU A 57 5.52 4.47 2.48
N LEU A 58 4.62 3.74 3.14
CA LEU A 58 3.41 3.21 2.52
C LEU A 58 2.48 4.34 2.04
N GLU A 59 2.28 5.37 2.87
CA GLU A 59 1.49 6.56 2.49
C GLU A 59 2.08 7.27 1.25
N LEU A 60 3.41 7.38 1.17
CA LEU A 60 4.08 7.96 0.01
C LEU A 60 3.88 7.11 -1.27
N ILE A 61 4.02 5.78 -1.15
CA ILE A 61 3.81 4.86 -2.28
C ILE A 61 2.37 4.98 -2.80
N LEU A 62 1.38 4.97 -1.91
CA LEU A 62 -0.03 5.09 -2.29
C LEU A 62 -0.32 6.41 -3.02
N ARG A 63 0.19 7.55 -2.51
CA ARG A 63 0.05 8.84 -3.19
C ARG A 63 0.65 8.84 -4.59
N ASN A 64 1.80 8.19 -4.77
CA ASN A 64 2.42 8.06 -6.08
C ASN A 64 1.59 7.18 -7.02
N LEU A 65 1.04 6.06 -6.53
CA LEU A 65 0.17 5.19 -7.30
C LEU A 65 -1.13 5.91 -7.73
N GLU A 66 -1.75 6.67 -6.84
CA GLU A 66 -2.92 7.49 -7.14
C GLU A 66 -2.61 8.54 -8.22
N SER A 67 -1.49 9.25 -8.09
CA SER A 67 -1.03 10.23 -9.08
C SER A 67 -0.76 9.60 -10.45
N ASN A 68 -0.13 8.42 -10.46
CA ASN A 68 0.15 7.67 -11.67
C ASN A 68 -1.15 7.18 -12.33
N LEU A 69 -2.10 6.66 -11.56
CA LEU A 69 -3.40 6.23 -12.06
C LEU A 69 -4.19 7.41 -12.65
N ALA A 70 -4.18 8.56 -11.97
CA ALA A 70 -4.80 9.78 -12.49
C ALA A 70 -4.17 10.23 -13.82
N THR A 71 -2.84 10.11 -13.93
CA THR A 71 -2.11 10.41 -15.17
C THR A 71 -2.49 9.44 -16.29
N LEU A 72 -2.55 8.14 -16.02
CA LEU A 72 -2.99 7.13 -16.98
C LEU A 72 -4.42 7.36 -17.46
N HIS A 73 -5.36 7.67 -16.55
CA HIS A 73 -6.74 8.01 -16.92
C HIS A 73 -6.80 9.25 -17.82
N ARG A 74 -5.99 10.27 -17.54
CA ARG A 74 -5.91 11.47 -18.39
C ARG A 74 -5.35 11.18 -19.79
N LEU A 75 -4.31 10.34 -19.89
CA LEU A 75 -3.72 9.94 -21.17
C LEU A 75 -4.70 9.08 -21.97
N HIS A 76 -5.31 8.08 -21.35
CA HIS A 76 -6.32 7.24 -22.00
C HIS A 76 -7.53 8.04 -22.47
N GLY A 77 -8.01 8.99 -21.65
CA GLY A 77 -9.08 9.91 -22.04
C GLY A 77 -8.70 10.95 -23.10
N ARG A 78 -7.40 11.18 -23.35
CA ARG A 78 -6.90 11.99 -24.46
C ARG A 78 -6.78 11.16 -25.75
N ASP A 79 -6.18 9.98 -25.67
CA ASP A 79 -6.12 9.04 -26.81
C ASP A 79 -7.51 8.73 -27.36
N MET A 80 -8.49 8.51 -26.48
CA MET A 80 -9.89 8.32 -26.91
C MET A 80 -10.55 9.58 -27.49
N ARG A 81 -10.04 10.80 -27.27
CA ARG A 81 -10.56 11.99 -27.96
C ARG A 81 -9.90 12.18 -29.31
N ASP A 82 -8.59 11.93 -29.38
CA ASP A 82 -7.82 12.08 -30.61
C ASP A 82 -8.20 11.00 -31.65
N GLN A 83 -8.58 9.79 -31.20
CA GLN A 83 -9.10 8.73 -32.09
C GLN A 83 -10.47 9.03 -32.71
N TRP A 84 -11.25 9.99 -32.18
CA TRP A 84 -12.55 10.38 -32.75
C TRP A 84 -12.45 11.62 -33.65
N ALA A 85 -11.27 12.26 -33.70
CA ALA A 85 -11.02 13.45 -34.51
C ALA A 85 -10.38 13.11 -35.87
N HIS A 86 -10.23 11.83 -36.22
CA HIS A 86 -9.71 11.32 -37.49
C HIS A 86 -10.73 10.35 -38.11
#